data_AF-A0A0H2QZ35-F1
#
_entry.id   AF-A0A0H2QZ35-F1
#
_cell.length_a   1.000
_cell.length_b   1.000
_cell.length_c   1.000
_cell.angle_alpha   90.00
_cell.angle_beta   90.00
_cell.angle_gamma   90.00
#
_symmetry.space_group_name_H-M   'P 1'
#
loop_
_entity.id
_entity.type
_entity.pdbx_description
1 polymer ?
#
loop_
_entity_poly.entity_id
_entity_poly.type
_entity_poly.pdbx_seq_one_letter_code
_entity_poly.pdbx_strand_id
1 'polypeptide(L)'
;RCLDCLPSAAKCATCIIGDHVEEPFHQIEQWTGKFWLKTSLTDIGLVVNLGHGRGSCASPTAICVMHIIDANGIFTTKVRFCGCELTSERVTEPFVQLLRARWFPCTISAPSSAVTFRCLDAVCRLNNQGKLTGYDFYQSQVHAADSAELDPPKKRYDELMRAIRLWKHLFLLKRGGIGLLAGGVCDARPGSCTVECPACP
;
A
#
# COMPACT_ATOMS: atom_id res chain seq x y z
N ARG A 1 11.59 -1.98 19.78
CA ARG A 1 12.06 -0.71 19.20
C ARG A 1 11.67 -0.67 17.73
N CYS A 2 11.58 0.52 17.13
CA CYS A 2 11.40 0.67 15.68
C CYS A 2 12.74 1.02 15.03
N LEU A 3 13.06 0.39 13.90
CA LEU A 3 14.32 0.60 13.17
C LEU A 3 14.26 1.81 12.23
N ASP A 4 13.06 2.22 11.81
CA ASP A 4 12.85 3.35 10.88
C ASP A 4 12.66 4.69 11.60
N CYS A 5 12.20 4.68 12.87
CA CYS A 5 12.01 5.90 13.65
C CYS A 5 13.30 6.37 14.34
N LEU A 6 13.46 7.69 14.44
CA LEU A 6 14.53 8.34 15.20
C LEU A 6 13.96 9.15 16.39
N PRO A 7 14.50 8.99 17.60
CA PRO A 7 15.48 7.98 18.01
C PRO A 7 14.87 6.57 18.08
N SER A 8 15.67 5.55 17.79
CA SER A 8 15.28 4.12 17.89
C SER A 8 15.27 3.64 19.35
N ALA A 9 14.45 4.29 20.19
CA ALA A 9 14.32 3.97 21.60
C ALA A 9 13.50 2.69 21.82
N ALA A 10 13.88 1.92 22.85
CA ALA A 10 13.05 0.83 23.33
C ALA A 10 11.79 1.40 24.01
N LYS A 11 10.62 0.95 23.57
CA LYS A 11 9.31 1.32 24.10
C LYS A 11 8.50 0.04 24.32
N CYS A 12 7.50 0.11 25.20
CA CYS A 12 6.55 -1.00 25.35
C CYS A 12 5.68 -1.14 24.08
N ALA A 13 5.02 -2.30 23.94
CA ALA A 13 4.21 -2.60 22.76
C ALA A 13 3.10 -1.57 22.51
N THR A 14 2.44 -1.08 23.56
CA THR A 14 1.36 -0.08 23.45
C THR A 14 1.87 1.26 22.94
N CYS A 15 3.03 1.72 23.41
CA CYS A 15 3.66 2.94 22.91
C CYS A 15 4.10 2.79 21.45
N ILE A 16 4.70 1.64 21.07
CA ILE A 16 5.04 1.38 19.66
C ILE A 16 3.79 1.42 18.79
N ILE A 17 2.70 0.74 19.19
CA ILE A 17 1.44 0.76 18.47
C ILE A 17 0.92 2.20 18.32
N GLY A 18 0.90 2.97 19.41
CA GLY A 18 0.42 4.36 19.40
C GLY A 18 1.20 5.27 18.45
N ASP A 19 2.51 5.08 18.36
CA ASP A 19 3.38 5.84 17.45
C ASP A 19 3.18 5.45 15.96
N HIS A 20 2.77 4.21 15.69
CA HIS A 20 2.76 3.63 14.33
C HIS A 20 1.36 3.41 13.76
N VAL A 21 0.31 3.97 14.38
CA VAL A 21 -1.07 3.87 13.87
C VAL A 21 -1.18 4.45 12.45
N GLU A 22 -0.44 5.52 12.17
CA GLU A 22 -0.47 6.22 10.87
C GLU A 22 0.64 5.78 9.91
N GLU A 23 1.69 5.13 10.41
CA GLU A 23 2.81 4.59 9.63
C GLU A 23 3.00 3.09 9.95
N PRO A 24 2.08 2.22 9.47
CA PRO A 24 2.05 0.80 9.86
C PRO A 24 3.10 -0.08 9.15
N PHE A 25 3.97 0.51 8.32
CA PHE A 25 4.94 -0.21 7.48
C PHE A 25 6.39 0.04 7.90
N HIS A 26 6.60 0.13 9.20
CA HIS A 26 7.94 0.19 9.78
C HIS A 26 8.40 -1.19 10.25
N GLN A 27 9.71 -1.42 10.14
CA GLN A 27 10.39 -2.58 10.69
C GLN A 27 10.62 -2.38 12.19
N ILE A 28 10.28 -3.40 12.98
CA ILE A 28 10.43 -3.36 14.42
C ILE A 28 11.10 -4.63 14.95
N GLU A 29 11.69 -4.49 16.13
CA GLU A 29 12.28 -5.61 16.87
C GLU A 29 11.78 -5.62 18.31
N GLN A 30 11.54 -6.81 18.84
CA GLN A 30 11.16 -7.05 20.22
C GLN A 30 12.34 -7.63 21.00
N TRP A 31 12.57 -7.09 22.20
CA TRP A 31 13.59 -7.63 23.10
C TRP A 31 13.06 -8.90 23.76
N THR A 32 13.79 -10.01 23.62
CA THR A 32 13.43 -11.30 24.24
C THR A 32 13.99 -11.48 25.64
N GLY A 33 14.75 -10.49 26.15
CA GLY A 33 15.58 -10.64 27.35
C GLY A 33 17.04 -10.96 27.04
N LYS A 34 17.32 -11.55 25.86
CA LYS A 34 18.66 -11.95 25.42
C LYS A 34 19.11 -11.26 24.14
N PHE A 35 18.21 -11.14 23.17
CA PHE A 35 18.50 -10.55 21.86
C PHE A 35 17.28 -9.84 21.30
N TRP A 36 17.49 -9.04 20.25
CA TRP A 36 16.42 -8.42 19.48
C TRP A 36 15.90 -9.40 18.44
N LEU A 37 14.64 -9.79 18.57
CA LEU A 37 13.95 -10.62 17.60
C LEU A 37 13.13 -9.72 16.68
N LYS A 38 13.29 -9.91 15.38
CA LYS A 38 12.44 -9.28 14.38
C LYS A 38 10.98 -9.65 14.62
N THR A 39 10.10 -8.65 14.62
CA THR A 39 8.65 -8.86 14.78
C THR A 39 7.90 -7.87 13.90
N SER A 40 6.59 -8.08 13.70
CA SER A 40 5.76 -7.13 12.98
C SER A 40 4.87 -6.33 13.93
N LEU A 41 4.45 -5.14 13.50
CA LEU A 41 3.45 -4.35 14.23
C LEU A 41 2.15 -5.15 14.45
N THR A 42 1.80 -6.02 13.50
CA THR A 42 0.65 -6.91 13.57
C THR A 42 0.76 -7.97 14.68
N ASP A 43 1.97 -8.48 14.93
CA ASP A 43 2.22 -9.52 15.94
C ASP A 43 2.11 -8.94 17.35
N ILE A 44 2.54 -7.69 17.54
CA ILE A 44 2.38 -6.99 18.82
C ILE A 44 0.96 -6.43 19.03
N GLY A 45 0.08 -6.52 18.02
CA GLY A 45 -1.35 -6.23 18.15
C GLY A 45 -1.88 -5.01 17.38
N LEU A 46 -1.10 -4.40 16.48
CA LEU A 46 -1.59 -3.30 15.64
C LEU A 46 -2.72 -3.79 14.72
N VAL A 47 -3.82 -3.02 14.71
CA VAL A 47 -4.91 -3.16 13.75
C VAL A 47 -5.13 -1.79 13.11
N VAL A 48 -4.97 -1.71 11.79
CA VAL A 48 -5.18 -0.45 11.06
C VAL A 48 -6.68 -0.28 10.79
N ASN A 49 -7.27 0.73 11.41
CA ASN A 49 -8.68 1.08 11.18
C ASN A 49 -8.77 2.05 10.01
N LEU A 50 -9.48 1.67 8.96
CA LEU A 50 -9.71 2.49 7.79
C LEU A 50 -11.03 3.26 7.90
N GLY A 51 -11.13 4.35 7.14
CA GLY A 51 -12.35 5.17 7.03
C GLY A 51 -12.45 6.31 8.04
N HIS A 52 -12.14 6.08 9.33
CA HIS A 52 -12.39 7.07 10.42
C HIS A 52 -11.13 7.68 11.07
N GLY A 53 -9.96 7.59 10.43
CA GLY A 53 -8.71 8.15 10.97
C GLY A 53 -8.43 7.65 12.40
N ARG A 54 -8.11 8.57 13.33
CA ARG A 54 -7.88 8.24 14.74
C ARG A 54 -9.16 8.03 15.56
N GLY A 55 -10.34 8.28 14.99
CA GLY A 55 -11.61 8.14 15.69
C GLY A 55 -12.06 6.69 15.83
N SER A 56 -12.81 6.38 16.90
CA SER A 56 -13.49 5.10 17.04
C SER A 56 -14.63 5.01 16.02
N CYS A 57 -14.67 3.93 15.24
CA CYS A 57 -15.78 3.64 14.34
C CYS A 57 -16.96 3.07 15.15
N ALA A 58 -18.17 3.60 14.91
CA ALA A 58 -19.39 3.10 15.56
C ALA A 58 -19.88 1.76 14.98
N SER A 59 -19.54 1.48 13.72
CA SER A 59 -19.92 0.26 13.01
C SER A 59 -18.71 -0.35 12.28
N PRO A 60 -17.73 -0.90 13.03
CA PRO A 60 -16.56 -1.52 12.42
C PRO A 60 -16.91 -2.86 11.77
N THR A 61 -16.29 -3.17 10.63
CA THR A 61 -16.35 -4.51 10.03
C THR A 61 -15.45 -5.49 10.79
N ALA A 62 -15.55 -6.78 10.48
CA ALA A 62 -14.60 -7.79 10.97
C ALA A 62 -13.16 -7.46 10.55
N ILE A 63 -12.19 -7.85 11.39
CA ILE A 63 -10.78 -7.73 11.06
C ILE A 63 -10.47 -8.69 9.92
N CYS A 64 -9.78 -8.21 8.88
CA CYS A 64 -9.20 -9.05 7.84
C CYS A 64 -7.67 -8.96 7.85
N VAL A 65 -7.03 -10.03 7.40
CA VAL A 65 -5.58 -10.03 7.16
C VAL A 65 -5.36 -9.56 5.73
N MET A 66 -4.46 -8.59 5.57
CA MET A 66 -4.13 -8.00 4.28
C MET A 66 -2.63 -8.05 4.04
N HIS A 67 -2.24 -8.39 2.81
CA HIS A 67 -0.85 -8.32 2.39
C HIS A 67 -0.58 -6.97 1.74
N ILE A 68 0.37 -6.22 2.29
CA ILE A 68 0.75 -4.92 1.77
C ILE A 68 2.15 -4.98 1.21
N ILE A 69 2.31 -4.52 -0.03
CA ILE A 69 3.62 -4.27 -0.64
C ILE A 69 3.90 -2.78 -0.50
N ASP A 70 4.87 -2.43 0.32
CA ASP A 70 5.33 -1.06 0.52
C ASP A 70 6.74 -0.85 -0.09
N ALA A 71 7.25 0.37 -0.06
CA ALA A 71 8.63 0.67 -0.46
C ALA A 71 9.68 0.17 0.56
N ASN A 72 9.27 -0.09 1.81
CA ASN A 72 10.11 -0.62 2.88
C ASN A 72 10.08 -2.15 2.98
N GLY A 73 9.37 -2.83 2.08
CA GLY A 73 9.21 -4.29 2.08
C GLY A 73 7.77 -4.76 2.02
N ILE A 74 7.59 -6.06 2.28
CA ILE A 74 6.29 -6.74 2.22
C ILE A 74 5.81 -7.04 3.65
N PHE A 75 4.59 -6.60 3.95
CA PHE A 75 3.99 -6.68 5.27
C PHE A 75 2.70 -7.49 5.25
N THR A 76 2.44 -8.19 6.35
CA THR A 76 1.12 -8.78 6.63
C THR A 76 0.48 -7.99 7.76
N THR A 77 -0.63 -7.30 7.46
CA THR A 77 -1.27 -6.33 8.36
C THR A 77 -2.70 -6.73 8.66
N LYS A 78 -3.13 -6.55 9.92
CA LYS A 78 -4.55 -6.64 10.29
C LYS A 78 -5.23 -5.32 9.99
N VAL A 79 -6.28 -5.37 9.17
CA VAL A 79 -7.02 -4.19 8.73
C VAL A 79 -8.47 -4.34 9.15
N ARG A 80 -9.08 -3.22 9.53
CA ARG A 80 -10.50 -3.13 9.85
C ARG A 80 -11.12 -2.00 9.06
N PHE A 81 -12.15 -2.31 8.28
CA PHE A 81 -12.89 -1.31 7.51
C PHE A 81 -13.96 -0.63 8.36
N CYS A 82 -14.31 0.59 7.96
CA CYS A 82 -15.48 1.29 8.48
C CYS A 82 -16.74 0.83 7.73
N GLY A 83 -17.78 0.47 8.47
CA GLY A 83 -19.12 0.16 7.96
C GLY A 83 -20.14 1.26 8.25
N CYS A 84 -19.71 2.46 8.69
CA CYS A 84 -20.63 3.57 8.89
C CYS A 84 -21.20 4.08 7.56
N GLU A 85 -22.50 4.33 7.55
CA GLU A 85 -23.16 5.06 6.47
C GLU A 85 -22.78 6.54 6.60
N LEU A 86 -22.11 7.09 5.58
CA LEU A 86 -21.92 8.54 5.49
C LEU A 86 -23.24 9.21 5.14
N THR A 87 -23.34 10.52 5.37
CA THR A 87 -24.52 11.41 5.19
C THR A 87 -25.25 11.28 3.84
N SER A 88 -24.70 10.55 2.87
CA SER A 88 -25.26 10.27 1.55
C SER A 88 -25.86 8.86 1.38
N GLU A 89 -26.31 8.20 2.46
CA GLU A 89 -27.02 6.89 2.45
C GLU A 89 -26.25 5.72 1.80
N ARG A 90 -24.93 5.83 1.63
CA ARG A 90 -24.08 4.78 1.07
C ARG A 90 -22.90 4.48 1.98
N VAL A 91 -22.73 3.20 2.31
CA VAL A 91 -21.52 2.69 2.95
C VAL A 91 -20.34 2.91 2.01
N THR A 92 -19.21 3.39 2.56
CA THR A 92 -18.01 3.54 1.75
C THR A 92 -17.43 2.17 1.41
N GLU A 93 -17.36 1.84 0.12
CA GLU A 93 -16.79 0.58 -0.36
C GLU A 93 -15.34 0.37 0.15
N PRO A 94 -14.93 -0.88 0.46
CA PRO A 94 -13.59 -1.17 1.01
C PRO A 94 -12.44 -0.64 0.15
N PHE A 95 -12.56 -0.76 -1.18
CA PHE A 95 -11.52 -0.29 -2.09
C PHE A 95 -11.35 1.24 -2.04
N VAL A 96 -12.43 2.00 -1.82
CA VAL A 96 -12.38 3.46 -1.67
C VAL A 96 -11.67 3.83 -0.36
N GLN A 97 -11.91 3.07 0.72
CA GLN A 97 -11.21 3.28 1.99
C GLN A 97 -9.71 3.04 1.85
N LEU A 98 -9.30 2.02 1.10
CA LEU A 98 -7.89 1.75 0.78
C LEU A 98 -7.27 2.90 -0.02
N LEU A 99 -7.95 3.37 -1.07
CA LEU A 99 -7.47 4.48 -1.89
C LEU A 99 -7.32 5.77 -1.06
N ARG A 100 -8.25 6.05 -0.14
CA ARG A 100 -8.15 7.17 0.81
C ARG A 100 -6.94 7.02 1.74
N ALA A 101 -6.60 5.80 2.14
CA ALA A 101 -5.40 5.49 2.90
C ALA A 101 -4.11 5.39 2.04
N ARG A 102 -4.17 5.78 0.76
CA ARG A 102 -3.04 5.73 -0.20
C ARG A 102 -2.55 4.29 -0.45
N TRP A 103 -3.44 3.32 -0.32
CA TRP A 103 -3.19 1.91 -0.62
C TRP A 103 -3.97 1.54 -1.88
N PHE A 104 -3.26 1.15 -2.92
CA PHE A 104 -3.84 0.75 -4.18
C PHE A 104 -4.29 -0.71 -4.10
N PRO A 105 -5.60 -0.99 -4.17
CA PRO A 105 -6.11 -2.35 -4.05
C PRO A 105 -5.68 -3.21 -5.25
N CYS A 106 -5.20 -4.43 -4.99
CA CYS A 106 -4.87 -5.38 -6.05
C CYS A 106 -6.12 -6.11 -6.60
N THR A 107 -7.22 -6.11 -5.85
CA THR A 107 -8.54 -6.65 -6.20
C THR A 107 -9.63 -5.71 -5.69
N ILE A 108 -10.69 -5.48 -6.49
CA ILE A 108 -11.73 -4.49 -6.16
C ILE A 108 -12.85 -5.10 -5.29
N SER A 109 -13.34 -6.30 -5.63
CA SER A 109 -14.49 -6.93 -4.98
C SER A 109 -14.23 -7.34 -3.53
N ALA A 110 -13.07 -7.91 -3.27
CA ALA A 110 -12.64 -8.31 -1.93
C ALA A 110 -11.11 -8.11 -1.85
N PRO A 111 -10.65 -6.94 -1.36
CA PRO A 111 -9.23 -6.66 -1.29
C PRO A 111 -8.58 -7.50 -0.19
N SER A 112 -7.74 -8.45 -0.58
CA SER A 112 -6.87 -9.22 0.32
C SER A 112 -5.42 -8.76 0.24
N SER A 113 -5.11 -7.91 -0.73
CA SER A 113 -3.81 -7.29 -0.90
C SER A 113 -3.90 -5.89 -1.50
N ALA A 114 -2.91 -5.08 -1.17
CA ALA A 114 -2.75 -3.75 -1.72
C ALA A 114 -1.27 -3.37 -1.85
N VAL A 115 -0.98 -2.43 -2.74
CA VAL A 115 0.34 -1.84 -2.92
C VAL A 115 0.27 -0.38 -2.49
N THR A 116 1.18 0.10 -1.66
CA THR A 116 1.16 1.51 -1.27
C THR A 116 1.46 2.41 -2.46
N PHE A 117 0.90 3.62 -2.47
CA PHE A 117 1.20 4.59 -3.51
C PHE A 117 2.69 4.93 -3.54
N ARG A 118 3.32 4.97 -2.36
CA ARG A 118 4.78 5.15 -2.21
C ARG A 118 5.56 4.07 -2.96
N CYS A 119 5.15 2.81 -2.85
CA CYS A 119 5.75 1.70 -3.57
C CYS A 119 5.55 1.82 -5.09
N LEU A 120 4.33 2.15 -5.55
CA LEU A 120 4.01 2.35 -6.97
C LEU A 120 4.80 3.52 -7.59
N ASP A 121 4.97 4.61 -6.85
CA ASP A 121 5.79 5.75 -7.26
C ASP A 121 7.28 5.37 -7.31
N ALA A 122 7.77 4.60 -6.33
CA ALA A 122 9.15 4.11 -6.30
C ALA A 122 9.47 3.23 -7.50
N VAL A 123 8.65 2.21 -7.78
CA VAL A 123 8.89 1.31 -8.92
C VAL A 123 8.78 2.04 -10.25
N CYS A 124 7.83 2.97 -10.43
CA CYS A 124 7.75 3.75 -11.66
C CYS A 124 8.99 4.62 -11.87
N ARG A 125 9.51 5.27 -10.81
CA ARG A 125 10.76 6.04 -10.89
C ARG A 125 11.95 5.17 -11.24
N LEU A 126 12.11 4.01 -10.59
CA LEU A 126 13.26 3.12 -10.81
C LEU A 126 13.20 2.42 -12.18
N ASN A 127 12.01 2.06 -12.66
CA ASN A 127 11.85 1.52 -14.02
C ASN A 127 12.25 2.56 -15.08
N ASN A 128 11.88 3.83 -14.89
CA ASN A 128 12.18 4.88 -15.87
C ASN A 128 13.64 5.35 -15.80
N GLN A 129 14.19 5.56 -14.61
CA GLN A 129 15.54 6.09 -14.41
C GLN A 129 16.61 5.00 -14.49
N GLY A 130 16.38 3.87 -13.82
CA GLY A 130 17.38 2.81 -13.65
C GLY A 130 17.17 1.60 -14.57
N LYS A 131 16.11 1.60 -15.38
CA LYS A 131 15.70 0.46 -16.23
C LYS A 131 15.54 -0.84 -15.43
N LEU A 132 15.20 -0.73 -14.14
CA LEU A 132 14.95 -1.90 -13.30
C LEU A 132 13.77 -2.68 -13.85
N THR A 133 13.90 -4.01 -13.86
CA THR A 133 12.76 -4.87 -14.17
C THR A 133 11.80 -4.89 -12.98
N GLY A 134 10.52 -5.18 -13.25
CA GLY A 134 9.55 -5.37 -12.17
C GLY A 134 9.94 -6.53 -11.24
N TYR A 135 10.62 -7.54 -11.77
CA TYR A 135 11.10 -8.68 -11.00
C TYR A 135 12.19 -8.27 -10.01
N ASP A 136 13.22 -7.56 -10.46
CA ASP A 136 14.33 -7.13 -9.60
C ASP A 136 13.84 -6.18 -8.51
N PHE A 137 12.91 -5.28 -8.85
CA PHE A 137 12.28 -4.42 -7.85
C PHE A 137 11.48 -5.23 -6.82
N TYR A 138 10.73 -6.24 -7.26
CA TYR A 138 10.00 -7.11 -6.33
C TYR A 138 10.96 -7.87 -5.41
N GLN A 139 12.05 -8.43 -5.94
CA GLN A 139 13.05 -9.12 -5.13
C GLN A 139 13.70 -8.18 -4.12
N SER A 140 13.95 -6.91 -4.48
CA SER A 140 14.47 -5.93 -3.51
C SER A 140 13.52 -5.73 -2.33
N GLN A 141 12.19 -5.78 -2.54
CA GLN A 141 11.20 -5.70 -1.46
C GLN A 141 11.13 -6.99 -0.63
N VAL A 142 11.33 -8.15 -1.26
CA VAL A 142 11.46 -9.44 -0.57
C VAL A 142 12.69 -9.42 0.34
N HIS A 143 13.84 -8.98 -0.16
CA HIS A 143 15.06 -8.90 0.63
C HIS A 143 15.01 -7.79 1.70
N ALA A 144 14.31 -6.68 1.44
CA ALA A 144 14.06 -5.66 2.48
C ALA A 144 13.22 -6.23 3.63
N ALA A 145 12.26 -7.10 3.31
CA ALA A 145 11.52 -7.84 4.33
C ALA A 145 12.41 -8.88 5.01
N ASP A 146 13.07 -9.77 4.27
CA ASP A 146 13.94 -10.82 4.80
C ASP A 146 15.14 -11.08 3.87
N SER A 147 16.27 -10.47 4.19
CA SER A 147 17.51 -10.64 3.42
C SER A 147 18.18 -12.00 3.66
N ALA A 148 17.87 -12.67 4.77
CA ALA A 148 18.49 -13.94 5.15
C ALA A 148 17.72 -15.16 4.60
N GLU A 149 16.57 -14.94 3.95
CA GLU A 149 15.70 -15.98 3.39
C GLU A 149 15.29 -17.06 4.40
N LEU A 150 15.21 -16.69 5.69
CA LEU A 150 14.81 -17.58 6.78
C LEU A 150 13.30 -17.80 6.83
N ASP A 151 12.53 -16.75 6.50
CA ASP A 151 11.07 -16.75 6.44
C ASP A 151 10.60 -15.76 5.36
N PRO A 152 10.80 -16.11 4.07
CA PRO A 152 10.48 -15.20 2.98
C PRO A 152 8.96 -14.95 2.89
N PRO A 153 8.54 -13.70 2.61
CA PRO A 153 7.12 -13.39 2.45
C PRO A 153 6.50 -14.18 1.31
N LYS A 154 5.21 -14.51 1.44
CA LYS A 154 4.44 -15.20 0.38
C LYS A 154 4.55 -14.44 -0.94
N LYS A 155 4.80 -15.16 -2.03
CA LYS A 155 4.94 -14.58 -3.37
C LYS A 155 3.66 -13.86 -3.80
N ARG A 156 3.78 -12.56 -4.10
CA ARG A 156 2.68 -11.67 -4.59
C ARG A 156 3.10 -10.86 -5.82
N TYR A 157 4.07 -11.36 -6.58
CA TYR A 157 4.64 -10.69 -7.76
C TYR A 157 3.58 -10.30 -8.80
N ASP A 158 2.67 -11.22 -9.15
CA ASP A 158 1.66 -10.98 -10.19
C ASP A 158 0.68 -9.86 -9.80
N GLU A 159 0.40 -9.73 -8.50
CA GLU A 159 -0.44 -8.68 -7.96
C GLU A 159 0.25 -7.32 -8.07
N LEU A 160 1.55 -7.24 -7.75
CA LEU A 160 2.35 -6.04 -7.96
C LEU A 160 2.38 -5.66 -9.44
N MET A 161 2.62 -6.61 -10.34
CA MET A 161 2.67 -6.34 -11.78
C MET A 161 1.32 -5.84 -12.31
N ARG A 162 0.20 -6.38 -11.82
CA ARG A 162 -1.14 -5.87 -12.15
C ARG A 162 -1.33 -4.44 -11.63
N ALA A 163 -0.96 -4.18 -10.38
CA ALA A 163 -1.06 -2.85 -9.77
C ALA A 163 -0.22 -1.81 -10.54
N ILE A 164 1.02 -2.14 -10.93
CA ILE A 164 1.89 -1.27 -11.73
C ILE A 164 1.25 -0.91 -13.07
N ARG A 165 0.66 -1.88 -13.78
CA ARG A 165 0.00 -1.65 -15.07
C ARG A 165 -1.19 -0.71 -14.92
N LEU A 166 -2.06 -0.98 -13.93
CA LEU A 166 -3.23 -0.13 -13.64
C LEU A 166 -2.81 1.28 -13.22
N TRP A 167 -1.79 1.40 -12.36
CA TRP A 167 -1.24 2.68 -11.93
C TRP A 167 -0.76 3.51 -13.11
N LYS A 168 0.10 2.94 -13.96
CA LYS A 168 0.60 3.63 -15.17
C LYS A 168 -0.53 4.06 -16.09
N HIS A 169 -1.56 3.21 -16.25
CA HIS A 169 -2.73 3.54 -17.06
C HIS A 169 -3.54 4.70 -16.45
N LEU A 170 -3.77 4.71 -15.15
CA LEU A 170 -4.48 5.81 -14.47
C LEU A 170 -3.72 7.14 -14.59
N PHE A 171 -2.39 7.12 -14.49
CA PHE A 171 -1.58 8.33 -14.68
C PHE A 171 -1.57 8.81 -16.13
N LEU A 172 -1.61 7.89 -17.10
CA LEU A 172 -1.79 8.23 -18.51
C LEU A 172 -3.12 8.96 -18.74
N LEU A 173 -4.23 8.40 -18.23
CA LEU A 173 -5.56 9.02 -18.32
C LEU A 173 -5.60 10.39 -17.63
N LYS A 174 -4.96 10.50 -16.46
CA LYS A 174 -4.86 11.77 -15.72
C LYS A 174 -4.09 12.82 -16.52
N ARG A 175 -2.96 12.47 -17.13
CA ARG A 175 -2.17 13.37 -17.98
C ARG A 175 -2.92 13.82 -19.23
N GLY A 176 -3.69 12.92 -19.84
CA GLY A 176 -4.54 13.24 -20.98
C GLY A 176 -5.82 14.02 -20.64
N GLY A 177 -6.08 14.33 -19.35
CA GLY A 177 -7.30 15.03 -18.94
C GLY A 177 -8.58 14.22 -19.13
N ILE A 178 -8.49 12.91 -19.36
CA ILE A 178 -9.64 12.05 -19.72
C ILE A 178 -10.70 11.99 -18.62
N GLY A 179 -10.27 12.09 -17.36
CA GLY A 179 -11.19 12.10 -16.22
C GLY A 179 -12.10 13.34 -16.15
N LEU A 180 -11.85 14.38 -16.96
CA LEU A 180 -12.66 15.60 -17.04
C LEU A 180 -13.73 15.54 -18.15
N LEU A 181 -13.72 14.49 -18.98
CA LEU A 181 -14.76 14.29 -19.99
C LEU A 181 -16.08 13.89 -19.33
N ALA A 182 -17.20 14.30 -19.91
CA ALA A 182 -18.53 14.06 -19.34
C ALA A 182 -18.83 12.55 -19.14
N GLY A 183 -18.49 11.69 -20.10
CA GLY A 183 -18.54 10.23 -19.98
C GLY A 183 -17.20 9.59 -19.61
N GLY A 184 -16.22 10.38 -19.14
CA GLY A 184 -14.91 9.90 -18.69
C GLY A 184 -14.15 9.11 -19.76
N VAL A 185 -13.67 7.93 -19.38
CA VAL A 185 -12.87 7.07 -20.28
C VAL A 185 -13.68 6.57 -21.49
N CYS A 186 -15.00 6.38 -21.35
CA CYS A 186 -15.85 5.90 -22.44
C CYS A 186 -15.98 6.91 -23.58
N ASP A 187 -15.88 8.21 -23.27
CA ASP A 187 -15.98 9.30 -24.25
C ASP A 187 -14.62 9.68 -24.87
N ALA A 188 -13.54 9.06 -24.40
CA ALA A 188 -12.19 9.35 -24.85
C ALA A 188 -11.99 8.86 -26.30
N ARG A 189 -11.72 9.80 -27.23
CA ARG A 189 -11.39 9.44 -28.62
C ARG A 189 -10.11 8.62 -28.68
N PRO A 190 -9.97 7.69 -29.65
CA PRO A 190 -8.70 7.02 -29.92
C PRO A 190 -7.57 8.06 -30.11
N GLY A 191 -6.43 7.84 -29.46
CA GLY A 191 -5.30 8.78 -29.48
C GLY A 191 -5.39 9.91 -28.45
N SER A 192 -6.46 10.04 -27.66
CA SER A 192 -6.59 11.13 -26.66
C SER A 192 -5.49 11.16 -25.58
N CYS A 193 -4.76 10.07 -25.37
CA CYS A 193 -3.63 10.00 -24.43
C CYS A 193 -2.25 9.97 -25.12
N THR A 194 -2.17 10.08 -26.46
CA THR A 194 -0.88 10.09 -27.15
C THR A 194 -0.13 11.37 -26.87
N VAL A 195 1.16 11.25 -26.59
CA VAL A 195 2.07 12.39 -26.51
C VAL A 195 2.58 12.65 -27.92
N GLU A 196 2.44 13.87 -28.40
CA GLU A 196 3.03 14.27 -29.70
C GLU A 196 4.53 14.01 -29.66
N CYS A 197 5.01 13.27 -30.67
CA CYS A 197 6.43 12.99 -30.77
C CYS A 197 7.11 14.24 -31.33
N PRO A 198 8.04 14.88 -30.59
CA PRO A 198 8.70 16.10 -31.05
C PRO A 198 9.57 15.89 -32.30
N ALA A 199 9.85 14.64 -32.67
CA ALA A 199 10.60 14.27 -33.87
C ALA A 199 9.71 13.83 -35.04
N CYS A 200 8.39 13.65 -34.85
CA CYS A 200 7.47 13.32 -35.93
C CYS A 200 6.75 14.60 -36.40
N PRO A 201 6.69 14.86 -37.72
CA PRO A 201 5.94 16.00 -38.27
C PRO A 201 4.42 15.83 -38.09
#